data_AF-A0A2V8M236-F1
#
_entry.id   AF-A0A2V8M236-F1
#
_cell.length_a   1.000
_cell.length_b   1.000
_cell.length_c   1.000
_cell.angle_alpha   90.00
_cell.angle_beta   90.00
_cell.angle_gamma   90.00
#
_symmetry.space_group_name_H-M   'P 1'
#
loop_
_entity.id
_entity.type
_entity.pdbx_description
1 polymer ?
#
loop_
_entity_poly.entity_id
_entity_poly.type
_entity_poly.pdbx_seq_one_letter_code
_entity_poly.pdbx_strand_id
1 'polypeptide(L)'
;DRGKLVFFERRATNSQLWMLDTRRGLVSRFTEDADEDIFPLWARDGNRIIYTAVRNGQVSLYQRPIGTGQRELLIQAKTEEIFASDTSPDGRYLVYQRMDAKTGWDIWALPLGRDGKPVPVVQTDADEHSARLSPDGRWVAFVSNNSGVSEVYVQPFPGPGRRLQVSTKGGDQPQWRSDGLELFYLAPDARLTATSIKVAADHQSIDVG
;
A
#
# COMPACT_ATOMS: atom_id res chain seq x y z
N ASP A 1 -14.65 2.95 -11.42
CA ASP A 1 -15.14 4.23 -12.00
C ASP A 1 -14.35 5.37 -11.34
N ARG A 2 -13.72 6.26 -12.13
CA ARG A 2 -12.87 7.38 -11.65
C ARG A 2 -13.66 8.56 -11.05
N GLY A 3 -14.95 8.40 -10.77
CA GLY A 3 -15.84 9.45 -10.26
C GLY A 3 -15.92 9.59 -8.73
N LYS A 4 -15.06 8.91 -7.96
CA LYS A 4 -15.12 8.95 -6.49
C LYS A 4 -13.75 9.15 -5.87
N LEU A 5 -13.71 9.97 -4.83
CA LEU A 5 -12.55 10.16 -3.95
C LEU A 5 -12.94 9.73 -2.53
N VAL A 6 -11.99 9.15 -1.81
CA VAL A 6 -12.11 8.86 -0.37
C VAL A 6 -11.05 9.68 0.34
N PHE A 7 -11.42 10.31 1.44
CA PHE A 7 -10.52 11.11 2.27
C PHE A 7 -10.95 11.01 3.73
N PHE A 8 -10.09 11.40 4.65
CA PHE A 8 -10.45 11.52 6.06
C PHE A 8 -10.53 12.99 6.45
N GLU A 9 -11.48 13.32 7.32
CA GLU A 9 -11.62 14.64 7.93
C GLU A 9 -11.20 14.53 9.39
N ARG A 10 -10.17 15.29 9.78
CA ARG A 10 -9.73 15.36 11.16
C ARG A 10 -10.60 16.36 11.93
N ARG A 11 -11.28 15.90 12.98
CA ARG A 11 -12.09 16.73 13.87
C ARG A 11 -11.43 16.83 15.25
N ALA A 12 -12.01 17.63 16.14
CA ALA A 12 -11.51 17.82 17.50
C ALA A 12 -11.48 16.52 18.33
N THR A 13 -12.37 15.57 18.03
CA THR A 13 -12.57 14.35 18.84
C THR A 13 -12.09 13.07 18.14
N ASN A 14 -12.18 12.99 16.81
CA ASN A 14 -11.75 11.84 16.00
C ASN A 14 -11.58 12.23 14.53
N SER A 15 -10.92 11.37 13.74
CA SER A 15 -10.93 11.44 12.28
C SER A 15 -11.95 10.45 11.71
N GLN A 16 -12.64 10.82 10.64
CA GLN A 16 -13.65 9.97 9.99
C GLN A 16 -13.48 9.99 8.47
N LEU A 17 -13.86 8.89 7.81
CA LEU A 17 -13.79 8.79 6.37
C LEU A 17 -15.01 9.40 5.70
N TRP A 18 -14.76 10.07 4.58
CA TRP A 18 -15.75 10.70 3.72
C TRP A 18 -15.54 10.28 2.28
N MET A 19 -16.63 10.29 1.52
CA MET A 19 -16.63 9.99 0.10
C MET A 19 -17.17 11.20 -0.68
N LEU A 20 -16.40 11.62 -1.68
CA LEU A 20 -16.80 12.64 -2.65
C LEU A 20 -17.11 11.97 -3.99
N ASP A 21 -18.35 12.09 -4.45
CA ASP A 21 -18.71 11.85 -5.85
C ASP A 21 -18.29 13.09 -6.67
N THR A 22 -17.21 12.96 -7.44
CA THR A 22 -16.63 14.08 -8.19
C THR A 22 -17.46 14.48 -9.40
N ARG A 23 -18.39 13.63 -9.85
CA ARG A 23 -19.30 13.95 -10.97
C ARG A 23 -20.49 14.76 -10.49
N ARG A 24 -20.98 14.47 -9.29
CA ARG A 24 -22.14 15.14 -8.68
C ARG A 24 -21.77 16.26 -7.71
N GLY A 25 -20.50 16.33 -7.30
CA GLY A 25 -20.04 17.23 -6.24
C GLY A 25 -20.63 16.89 -4.86
N LEU A 26 -21.05 15.64 -4.66
CA LEU A 26 -21.74 15.22 -3.43
C LEU A 26 -20.75 14.60 -2.46
N VAL A 27 -20.72 15.13 -1.23
CA VAL A 27 -19.93 14.59 -0.12
C VAL A 27 -20.86 13.84 0.84
N SER A 28 -20.52 12.60 1.18
CA SER A 28 -21.24 11.77 2.13
C SER A 28 -20.30 11.09 3.12
N ARG A 29 -20.75 10.87 4.35
CA ARG A 29 -19.98 10.09 5.33
C ARG A 29 -19.76 8.66 4.85
N PHE A 30 -18.58 8.14 5.12
CA PHE A 30 -18.23 6.76 4.86
C PHE A 30 -18.11 5.96 6.15
N THR A 31 -17.50 6.52 7.20
CA THR A 31 -17.52 5.94 8.55
C THR A 31 -18.26 6.86 9.52
N GLU A 32 -18.84 6.25 10.57
CA GLU A 32 -19.63 6.95 11.59
C GLU A 32 -19.40 6.41 13.01
N ASP A 33 -18.41 5.53 13.19
CA ASP A 33 -18.14 4.93 14.49
C ASP A 33 -17.17 5.78 15.31
N ALA A 34 -16.93 5.37 16.56
CA ALA A 34 -16.12 6.14 17.50
C ALA A 34 -14.61 6.07 17.24
N ASP A 35 -14.16 5.28 16.26
CA ASP A 35 -12.74 5.10 15.98
C ASP A 35 -12.16 6.35 15.32
N GLU A 36 -10.84 6.49 15.40
CA GLU A 36 -10.12 7.37 14.49
C GLU A 36 -9.83 6.60 13.20
N ASP A 37 -10.54 6.94 12.13
CA ASP A 37 -10.40 6.33 10.82
C ASP A 37 -9.57 7.21 9.88
N ILE A 38 -8.43 6.69 9.44
CA ILE A 38 -7.42 7.42 8.67
C ILE A 38 -6.80 6.56 7.56
N PHE A 39 -6.07 7.23 6.67
CA PHE A 39 -5.31 6.62 5.57
C PHE A 39 -6.11 5.61 4.72
N PRO A 40 -7.25 6.03 4.15
CA PRO A 40 -8.05 5.15 3.31
C PRO A 40 -7.35 4.86 1.97
N LEU A 41 -7.49 3.63 1.48
CA LEU A 41 -7.13 3.24 0.13
C LEU A 41 -8.27 2.47 -0.54
N TRP A 42 -8.36 2.62 -1.85
CA TRP A 42 -9.25 1.80 -2.68
C TRP A 42 -8.61 0.45 -2.91
N ALA A 43 -9.34 -0.63 -2.61
CA ALA A 43 -8.97 -1.94 -3.12
C ALA A 43 -9.01 -1.91 -4.66
N ARG A 44 -8.14 -2.69 -5.32
CA ARG A 44 -8.03 -2.69 -6.79
C ARG A 44 -9.30 -3.17 -7.51
N ASP A 45 -10.16 -3.90 -6.81
CA ASP A 45 -11.50 -4.25 -7.32
C ASP A 45 -12.44 -3.04 -7.45
N GLY A 46 -12.09 -1.89 -6.87
CA GLY A 46 -12.87 -0.66 -6.90
C GLY A 46 -14.18 -0.71 -6.12
N ASN A 47 -14.42 -1.74 -5.31
CA ASN A 47 -15.68 -1.94 -4.59
C ASN A 47 -15.52 -1.92 -3.05
N ARG A 48 -14.29 -1.85 -2.56
CA ARG A 48 -13.96 -1.81 -1.13
C ARG A 48 -12.96 -0.69 -0.81
N ILE A 49 -13.11 -0.11 0.38
CA ILE A 49 -12.13 0.78 0.99
C ILE A 49 -11.45 0.02 2.12
N ILE A 50 -10.12 0.04 2.14
CA ILE A 50 -9.29 -0.42 3.25
C ILE A 50 -8.77 0.80 4.00
N TYR A 51 -8.78 0.77 5.33
CA TYR A 51 -8.39 1.91 6.14
C TYR A 51 -7.85 1.49 7.50
N THR A 52 -7.12 2.39 8.14
CA THR A 52 -6.66 2.25 9.51
C THR A 52 -7.73 2.80 10.45
N ALA A 53 -8.14 1.99 11.43
CA ALA A 53 -8.99 2.40 12.54
C ALA A 53 -8.19 2.32 13.84
N VAL A 54 -8.26 3.37 14.66
CA VAL A 54 -7.61 3.41 15.98
C VAL A 54 -8.66 3.56 17.07
N ARG A 55 -8.71 2.60 18.00
CA ARG A 55 -9.58 2.63 19.18
C ARG A 55 -8.76 2.48 20.45
N ASN A 56 -8.76 3.47 21.34
CA ASN A 56 -8.01 3.44 22.60
C ASN A 56 -6.51 3.09 22.40
N GLY A 57 -5.90 3.61 21.34
CA GLY A 57 -4.50 3.31 20.96
C GLY A 57 -4.30 1.98 20.20
N GLN A 58 -5.32 1.12 20.10
CA GLN A 58 -5.24 -0.10 19.32
C GLN A 58 -5.42 0.19 17.84
N VAL A 59 -4.36 -0.02 17.06
CA VAL A 59 -4.38 0.10 15.59
C VAL A 59 -4.95 -1.18 14.96
N SER A 60 -5.80 -1.03 13.96
CA SER A 60 -6.36 -2.15 13.18
C SER A 60 -6.59 -1.74 11.72
N LEU A 61 -6.42 -2.67 10.80
CA LEU A 61 -6.83 -2.51 9.40
C LEU A 61 -8.20 -3.13 9.19
N TYR A 62 -9.12 -2.34 8.64
CA TYR A 62 -10.45 -2.79 8.26
C TYR A 62 -10.65 -2.65 6.75
N GLN A 63 -11.56 -3.47 6.20
CA GLN A 63 -12.14 -3.23 4.89
C GLN A 63 -13.64 -2.96 5.02
N ARG A 64 -14.18 -2.12 4.13
CA ARG A 64 -15.63 -1.86 4.04
C ARG A 64 -16.08 -1.76 2.57
N PRO A 65 -17.16 -2.45 2.16
CA PRO A 65 -17.77 -2.24 0.85
C PRO A 65 -18.27 -0.81 0.65
N ILE A 66 -18.27 -0.33 -0.59
CA ILE A 66 -18.76 1.04 -0.91
C ILE A 66 -20.28 1.15 -0.84
N GLY A 67 -20.98 0.03 -1.06
CA GLY A 67 -22.43 -0.04 -0.95
C GLY A 67 -22.90 -0.35 0.46
N THR A 68 -23.98 -1.13 0.55
CA THR A 68 -24.49 -1.63 1.82
C THR A 68 -23.59 -2.77 2.31
N GLY A 69 -22.87 -2.55 3.40
CA GLY A 69 -21.99 -3.55 3.99
C GLY A 69 -21.44 -3.10 5.34
N GLN A 70 -21.25 -4.07 6.23
CA GLN A 70 -20.52 -3.87 7.48
C GLN A 70 -19.02 -3.80 7.19
N ARG A 71 -18.27 -3.13 8.07
CA ARG A 71 -16.80 -3.24 8.05
C ARG A 71 -16.36 -4.62 8.52
N GLU A 72 -15.26 -5.11 7.97
CA GLU A 72 -14.64 -6.39 8.32
C GLU A 72 -13.21 -6.15 8.78
N LEU A 73 -12.83 -6.78 9.89
CA LEU A 73 -11.47 -6.72 10.41
C LEU A 73 -10.53 -7.54 9.51
N LEU A 74 -9.45 -6.93 9.04
CA LEU A 74 -8.38 -7.61 8.31
C LEU A 74 -7.23 -7.98 9.24
N ILE A 75 -6.73 -6.99 9.99
CA ILE A 75 -5.61 -7.16 10.92
C ILE A 75 -5.89 -6.35 12.17
N GLN A 76 -5.78 -6.98 13.34
CA GLN A 76 -5.66 -6.28 14.61
C GLN A 76 -4.20 -6.36 15.04
N ALA A 77 -3.52 -5.22 15.11
CA ALA A 77 -2.17 -5.19 15.65
C ALA A 77 -2.18 -5.62 17.12
N LYS A 78 -1.04 -6.07 17.65
CA LYS A 78 -0.93 -6.29 19.11
C LYS A 78 -0.31 -5.08 19.76
N THR A 79 0.84 -4.69 19.23
CA THR A 79 1.63 -3.55 19.71
C THR A 79 2.24 -2.76 18.57
N GLU A 80 2.14 -3.28 17.34
CA GLU A 80 2.77 -2.75 16.16
C GLU A 80 1.92 -1.65 15.52
N GLU A 81 2.58 -0.67 14.91
CA GLU A 81 1.91 0.20 13.96
C GLU A 81 1.77 -0.53 12.61
N ILE A 82 0.59 -0.42 11.99
CA ILE A 82 0.30 -1.04 10.69
C ILE A 82 -0.44 -0.08 9.78
N PHE A 83 -0.01 -0.01 8.52
CA PHE A 83 -0.59 0.86 7.50
C PHE A 83 -0.74 0.12 6.17
N ALA A 84 -1.94 0.14 5.61
CA ALA A 84 -2.22 -0.49 4.32
C ALA A 84 -1.51 0.28 3.19
N SER A 85 -0.91 -0.44 2.23
CA SER A 85 -0.13 0.16 1.13
C SER A 85 -0.75 -0.06 -0.25
N ASP A 86 -1.13 -1.31 -0.59
CA ASP A 86 -1.76 -1.65 -1.87
C ASP A 86 -2.51 -2.99 -1.78
N THR A 87 -3.33 -3.31 -2.78
CA THR A 87 -3.95 -4.64 -2.93
C THR A 87 -3.56 -5.26 -4.25
N SER A 88 -3.49 -6.59 -4.32
CA SER A 88 -3.13 -7.27 -5.56
C SER A 88 -4.22 -7.10 -6.62
N PRO A 89 -3.86 -7.06 -7.92
CA PRO A 89 -4.83 -6.92 -9.01
C PRO A 89 -5.92 -8.01 -9.03
N ASP A 90 -5.58 -9.21 -8.57
CA ASP A 90 -6.49 -10.35 -8.42
C ASP A 90 -7.32 -10.33 -7.11
N GLY A 91 -7.12 -9.33 -6.26
CA GLY A 91 -7.82 -9.18 -4.98
C GLY A 91 -7.44 -10.20 -3.90
N ARG A 92 -6.40 -11.01 -4.12
CA ARG A 92 -5.96 -12.07 -3.20
C ARG A 92 -5.02 -11.61 -2.09
N TYR A 93 -4.44 -10.42 -2.17
CA TYR A 93 -3.49 -9.93 -1.17
C TYR A 93 -3.74 -8.46 -0.83
N LEU A 94 -3.56 -8.13 0.45
CA LEU A 94 -3.29 -6.79 0.95
C LEU A 94 -1.79 -6.71 1.28
N VAL A 95 -1.08 -5.74 0.70
CA VAL A 95 0.27 -5.36 1.10
C VAL A 95 0.18 -4.20 2.09
N TYR A 96 0.90 -4.31 3.19
CA TYR A 96 0.86 -3.34 4.27
C TYR A 96 2.24 -3.23 4.93
N GLN A 97 2.49 -2.09 5.55
CA GLN A 97 3.67 -1.84 6.36
C GLN A 97 3.41 -2.21 7.81
N ARG A 98 4.43 -2.71 8.49
CA ARG A 98 4.38 -3.07 9.90
C ARG A 98 5.65 -2.59 10.59
N MET A 99 5.50 -1.88 11.70
CA MET A 99 6.62 -1.52 12.56
C MET A 99 7.01 -2.70 13.46
N ASP A 100 8.26 -3.13 13.37
CA ASP A 100 8.89 -4.08 14.28
C ASP A 100 9.94 -3.39 15.14
N ALA A 101 10.09 -3.84 16.39
CA ALA A 101 11.01 -3.21 17.34
C ALA A 101 12.51 -3.45 17.00
N LYS A 102 12.82 -4.44 16.15
CA LYS A 102 14.20 -4.80 15.78
C LYS A 102 14.54 -4.38 14.35
N THR A 103 13.65 -4.65 13.40
CA THR A 103 13.89 -4.42 11.97
C THR A 103 13.37 -3.07 11.47
N GLY A 104 12.59 -2.34 12.28
CA GLY A 104 11.99 -1.08 11.87
C GLY A 104 10.74 -1.30 11.02
N TRP A 105 10.52 -0.44 10.04
CA TRP A 105 9.41 -0.62 9.10
C TRP A 105 9.68 -1.79 8.14
N ASP A 106 8.80 -2.80 8.15
CA ASP A 106 8.84 -3.93 7.22
C ASP A 106 7.63 -3.93 6.29
N ILE A 107 7.75 -4.61 5.15
CA ILE A 107 6.64 -4.83 4.22
C ILE A 107 6.12 -6.27 4.36
N TRP A 108 4.82 -6.37 4.61
CA TRP A 108 4.11 -7.61 4.81
C TRP A 108 2.96 -7.76 3.81
N ALA A 109 2.55 -9.01 3.57
CA ALA A 109 1.36 -9.33 2.79
C ALA A 109 0.39 -10.18 3.61
N LEU A 110 -0.88 -9.81 3.57
CA LEU A 110 -1.99 -10.62 4.08
C LEU A 110 -2.74 -11.25 2.90
N PRO A 111 -2.76 -12.60 2.77
CA PRO A 111 -3.68 -13.27 1.89
C PRO A 111 -5.14 -12.95 2.29
N LEU A 112 -5.92 -12.45 1.36
CA LEU A 112 -7.34 -12.12 1.54
C LEU A 112 -8.17 -13.36 1.20
N GLY A 113 -8.74 -14.00 2.23
CA GLY A 113 -9.48 -15.24 2.14
C GLY A 113 -9.73 -15.83 3.53
N ARG A 114 -10.40 -16.98 3.62
CA ARG A 114 -10.55 -17.67 4.91
C ARG A 114 -9.17 -18.12 5.41
N ASP A 115 -8.81 -17.72 6.62
CA ASP A 115 -7.59 -18.11 7.35
C ASP A 115 -6.26 -17.60 6.78
N GLY A 116 -6.28 -16.53 5.97
CA GLY A 116 -5.06 -15.88 5.49
C GLY A 116 -4.20 -15.37 6.65
N LYS A 117 -2.93 -15.77 6.69
CA LYS A 117 -1.96 -15.32 7.70
C LYS A 117 -0.97 -14.36 7.07
N PRO A 118 -0.62 -13.26 7.75
CA PRO A 118 0.43 -12.37 7.25
C PRO A 118 1.76 -13.09 7.03
N VAL A 119 2.43 -12.77 5.92
CA VAL A 119 3.76 -13.23 5.58
C VAL A 119 4.68 -12.04 5.31
N PRO A 120 5.95 -12.09 5.73
CA PRO A 120 6.91 -11.04 5.40
C PRO A 120 7.21 -11.09 3.90
N VAL A 121 7.29 -9.92 3.27
CA VAL A 121 7.66 -9.74 1.85
C VAL A 121 9.05 -9.13 1.76
N VAL A 122 9.28 -8.09 2.57
CA VAL A 122 10.57 -7.43 2.75
C VAL A 122 10.73 -7.19 4.24
N GLN A 123 11.76 -7.80 4.82
CA GLN A 123 12.10 -7.66 6.24
C GLN A 123 13.61 -7.74 6.35
N THR A 124 14.24 -6.59 6.59
CA THR A 124 15.70 -6.48 6.76
C THR A 124 16.04 -5.56 7.93
N ASP A 125 17.31 -5.24 8.17
CA ASP A 125 17.71 -4.27 9.20
C ASP A 125 17.50 -2.80 8.75
N ALA A 126 16.85 -2.59 7.61
CA ALA A 126 16.57 -1.30 6.99
C ALA A 126 15.06 -1.01 7.02
N ASP A 127 14.70 0.28 7.05
CA ASP A 127 13.29 0.69 6.96
C ASP A 127 12.77 0.55 5.53
N GLU A 128 11.65 -0.11 5.38
CA GLU A 128 10.96 -0.41 4.13
C GLU A 128 9.52 0.09 4.10
N HIS A 129 9.16 0.82 3.06
CA HIS A 129 7.88 1.53 3.00
C HIS A 129 7.38 1.78 1.57
N SER A 130 6.20 2.40 1.46
CA SER A 130 5.62 2.87 0.19
C SER A 130 5.45 1.76 -0.86
N ALA A 131 5.15 0.54 -0.42
CA ALA A 131 5.04 -0.62 -1.29
C ALA A 131 3.89 -0.49 -2.31
N ARG A 132 4.16 -0.81 -3.58
CA ARG A 132 3.16 -0.85 -4.67
C ARG A 132 3.32 -2.08 -5.53
N LEU A 133 2.20 -2.77 -5.77
CA LEU A 133 2.17 -3.92 -6.65
C LEU A 133 2.12 -3.48 -8.11
N SER A 134 2.88 -4.20 -8.93
CA SER A 134 2.81 -4.12 -10.39
C SER A 134 1.40 -4.47 -10.90
N PRO A 135 1.00 -3.97 -12.09
CA PRO A 135 -0.32 -4.25 -12.65
C PRO A 135 -0.63 -5.72 -12.90
N ASP A 136 0.38 -6.56 -13.10
CA ASP A 136 0.26 -8.02 -13.25
C ASP A 136 0.33 -8.78 -11.91
N GLY A 137 0.63 -8.06 -10.81
CA GLY A 137 0.72 -8.60 -9.46
C GLY A 137 1.98 -9.44 -9.19
N ARG A 138 2.95 -9.50 -10.12
CA ARG A 138 4.14 -10.37 -10.00
C ARG A 138 5.32 -9.70 -9.31
N TRP A 139 5.30 -8.38 -9.21
CA TRP A 139 6.36 -7.55 -8.66
C TRP A 139 5.84 -6.58 -7.62
N VAL A 140 6.66 -6.30 -6.62
CA VAL A 140 6.46 -5.21 -5.65
C VAL A 140 7.58 -4.20 -5.81
N ALA A 141 7.22 -2.94 -6.02
CA ALA A 141 8.11 -1.79 -5.89
C ALA A 141 8.00 -1.24 -4.47
N PHE A 142 9.11 -0.80 -3.88
CA PHE A 142 9.12 -0.26 -2.52
C PHE A 142 10.32 0.64 -2.30
N VAL A 143 10.32 1.38 -1.20
CA VAL A 143 11.43 2.21 -0.77
C VAL A 143 12.17 1.48 0.35
N SER A 144 13.50 1.48 0.32
CA SER A 144 14.34 0.97 1.41
C SER A 144 15.53 1.89 1.63
N ASN A 145 15.93 2.08 2.89
CA ASN A 145 17.13 2.83 3.25
C ASN A 145 18.38 1.95 3.43
N ASN A 146 18.37 0.69 2.97
CA ASN A 146 19.48 -0.27 3.10
C ASN A 146 20.81 0.21 2.48
N SER A 147 20.77 1.15 1.53
CA SER A 147 21.96 1.79 0.95
C SER A 147 22.48 3.00 1.75
N GLY A 148 21.88 3.31 2.91
CA GLY A 148 22.15 4.50 3.71
C GLY A 148 21.32 5.73 3.34
N VAL A 149 20.57 5.67 2.23
CA VAL A 149 19.60 6.67 1.78
C VAL A 149 18.38 5.96 1.22
N SER A 150 17.20 6.59 1.25
CA SER A 150 15.97 6.04 0.68
C SER A 150 16.09 5.86 -0.83
N GLU A 151 16.08 4.62 -1.29
CA GLU A 151 16.08 4.27 -2.71
C GLU A 151 14.89 3.39 -3.05
N VAL A 152 14.46 3.42 -4.30
CA VAL A 152 13.41 2.56 -4.84
C VAL A 152 14.01 1.24 -5.29
N TYR A 153 13.37 0.16 -4.89
CA TYR A 153 13.71 -1.21 -5.25
C TYR A 153 12.49 -1.93 -5.83
N VAL A 154 12.74 -2.98 -6.61
CA VAL A 154 11.73 -3.92 -7.08
C VAL A 154 12.18 -5.35 -6.80
N GLN A 155 11.25 -6.21 -6.41
CA GLN A 155 11.48 -7.66 -6.29
C GLN A 155 10.23 -8.47 -6.67
N PRO A 156 10.33 -9.79 -6.88
CA PRO A 156 9.17 -10.65 -7.07
C PRO A 156 8.21 -10.62 -5.87
N PHE A 157 6.91 -10.68 -6.16
CA PHE A 157 5.84 -10.75 -5.18
C PHE A 157 5.05 -12.06 -5.35
N PRO A 158 4.71 -12.79 -4.27
CA PRO A 158 4.99 -12.49 -2.85
C PRO A 158 6.43 -12.79 -2.40
N GLY A 159 7.31 -13.18 -3.33
CA GLY A 159 8.71 -13.54 -3.08
C GLY A 159 8.91 -15.05 -2.82
N PRO A 160 10.14 -15.48 -2.51
CA PRO A 160 11.37 -14.70 -2.53
C PRO A 160 11.89 -14.46 -3.96
N GLY A 161 12.92 -13.61 -4.12
CA GLY A 161 13.62 -13.45 -5.40
C GLY A 161 14.63 -12.30 -5.40
N ARG A 162 15.32 -12.11 -6.54
CA ARG A 162 16.34 -11.06 -6.71
C ARG A 162 15.72 -9.68 -6.52
N ARG A 163 16.27 -8.90 -5.58
CA ARG A 163 15.98 -7.47 -5.40
C ARG A 163 16.81 -6.67 -6.41
N LEU A 164 16.16 -5.71 -7.06
CA LEU A 164 16.75 -4.82 -8.06
C LEU A 164 16.60 -3.38 -7.60
N GLN A 165 17.70 -2.64 -7.61
CA GLN A 165 17.70 -1.22 -7.30
C GLN A 165 17.28 -0.42 -8.54
N VAL A 166 16.27 0.45 -8.39
CA VAL A 166 15.75 1.30 -9.46
C VAL A 166 16.39 2.69 -9.43
N SER A 167 16.53 3.28 -8.25
CA SER A 167 17.14 4.60 -8.08
C SER A 167 18.51 4.51 -7.39
N THR A 168 19.40 5.46 -7.69
CA THR A 168 20.77 5.52 -7.13
C THR A 168 21.13 6.89 -6.54
N LYS A 169 20.15 7.79 -6.46
CA LYS A 169 20.31 9.20 -6.04
C LYS A 169 19.14 9.66 -5.17
N GLY A 170 18.54 8.73 -4.46
CA GLY A 170 17.31 8.90 -3.71
C GLY A 170 16.06 8.60 -4.54
N GLY A 171 15.03 8.09 -3.88
CA GLY A 171 13.71 7.92 -4.44
C GLY A 171 12.66 7.55 -3.39
N ASP A 172 11.44 8.09 -3.55
CA ASP A 172 10.29 7.79 -2.70
C ASP A 172 8.99 7.70 -3.53
N GLN A 173 7.93 7.16 -2.94
CA GLN A 173 6.58 7.06 -3.47
C GLN A 173 6.52 6.43 -4.88
N PRO A 174 7.08 5.22 -5.06
CA PRO A 174 7.10 4.57 -6.36
C PRO A 174 5.66 4.33 -6.86
N GLN A 175 5.44 4.47 -8.16
CA GLN A 175 4.17 4.18 -8.83
C GLN A 175 4.43 3.50 -10.17
N TRP A 176 3.82 2.34 -10.37
CA TRP A 176 3.87 1.65 -11.66
C TRP A 176 3.02 2.38 -12.68
N ARG A 177 3.55 2.52 -13.90
CA ARG A 177 2.70 2.77 -15.06
C ARG A 177 1.74 1.60 -15.26
N SER A 178 0.55 1.85 -15.80
CA SER A 178 -0.50 0.84 -15.92
C SER A 178 -0.16 -0.37 -16.78
N ASP A 179 0.85 -0.28 -17.63
CA ASP A 179 1.36 -1.39 -18.45
C ASP A 179 2.51 -2.18 -17.78
N GLY A 180 3.00 -1.72 -16.62
CA GLY A 180 4.08 -2.37 -15.86
C GLY A 180 5.48 -2.16 -16.44
N LEU A 181 5.65 -1.33 -17.46
CA LEU A 181 6.93 -1.15 -18.18
C LEU A 181 7.73 0.07 -17.71
N GLU A 182 7.20 0.83 -16.76
CA GLU A 182 7.84 2.04 -16.24
C GLU A 182 7.45 2.25 -14.77
N LEU A 183 8.41 2.72 -13.98
CA LEU A 183 8.21 3.07 -12.58
C LEU A 183 8.51 4.56 -12.38
N PHE A 184 7.51 5.30 -11.90
CA PHE A 184 7.65 6.69 -11.48
C PHE A 184 8.02 6.76 -10.00
N TYR A 185 8.81 7.74 -9.60
CA TYR A 185 9.12 8.02 -8.20
C TYR A 185 9.52 9.49 -8.01
N LEU A 186 9.48 9.98 -6.76
CA LEU A 186 9.94 11.31 -6.40
C LEU A 186 11.39 11.27 -5.98
N ALA A 187 12.24 12.04 -6.65
CA ALA A 187 13.62 12.27 -6.24
C ALA A 187 13.68 13.25 -5.05
N PRO A 188 14.83 13.35 -4.33
CA PRO A 188 14.97 14.24 -3.16
C PRO A 188 14.72 15.72 -3.45
N ASP A 189 14.90 16.17 -4.70
CA ASP A 189 14.59 17.53 -5.16
C ASP A 189 13.12 17.72 -5.58
N ALA A 190 12.25 16.78 -5.18
CA ALA A 190 10.83 16.70 -5.49
C ALA A 190 10.48 16.58 -6.98
N ARG A 191 11.45 16.22 -7.84
CA ARG A 191 11.18 15.94 -9.24
C ARG A 191 10.60 14.54 -9.42
N LEU A 192 9.54 14.46 -10.22
CA LEU A 192 9.04 13.19 -10.72
C LEU A 192 10.04 12.61 -11.71
N THR A 193 10.60 11.45 -11.37
CA THR A 193 11.54 10.69 -12.19
C THR A 193 10.85 9.42 -12.67
N ALA A 194 11.26 8.91 -13.83
CA ALA A 194 10.76 7.67 -14.39
C ALA A 194 11.93 6.77 -14.82
N THR A 195 11.80 5.47 -14.57
CA THR A 195 12.76 4.46 -15.01
C THR A 195 12.04 3.34 -15.73
N SER A 196 12.58 2.91 -16.87
CA SER A 196 12.03 1.81 -17.64
C SER A 196 12.27 0.47 -16.95
N ILE A 197 11.23 -0.37 -16.92
CA ILE A 197 11.29 -1.74 -16.43
C ILE A 197 11.16 -2.67 -17.64
N LYS A 198 12.19 -3.46 -17.90
CA LYS A 198 12.20 -4.47 -18.97
C LYS A 198 11.82 -5.79 -18.37
N VAL A 199 10.67 -6.33 -18.77
CA VAL A 199 10.22 -7.67 -18.39
C VAL A 199 10.76 -8.67 -19.41
N ALA A 200 11.43 -9.73 -18.95
CA ALA A 200 11.91 -10.80 -19.82
C ALA A 200 10.73 -11.51 -20.51
N ALA A 201 10.98 -12.14 -21.66
CA ALA A 201 9.94 -12.78 -22.46
C ALA A 201 9.23 -13.94 -21.74
N ASP A 202 9.84 -14.52 -20.71
CA ASP A 202 9.24 -15.53 -19.83
C ASP A 202 8.36 -14.93 -18.72
N HIS A 203 8.39 -13.60 -18.57
CA HIS A 203 7.74 -12.84 -17.50
C HIS A 203 8.12 -13.30 -16.09
N GLN A 204 9.33 -13.88 -15.94
CA GLN A 204 9.88 -14.36 -14.67
C GLN A 204 11.02 -13.50 -14.13
N SER A 205 11.61 -12.66 -14.99
CA SER A 205 12.64 -11.71 -14.58
C SER A 205 12.38 -10.31 -15.12
N ILE A 206 12.91 -9.31 -14.43
CA ILE A 206 12.95 -7.93 -14.89
C ILE A 206 14.38 -7.40 -14.82
N ASP A 207 14.65 -6.39 -15.63
CA ASP A 207 15.83 -5.55 -15.56
C ASP A 207 15.42 -4.07 -15.55
N VAL A 208 16.21 -3.26 -14.85
CA VAL A 208 16.05 -1.82 -14.76
C VAL A 208 16.90 -1.18 -15.86
N GLY A 209 16.28 -0.33 -16.68
CA GLY A 209 16.90 0.32 -17.85
C GLY A 209 17.54 1.65 -17.55
#